data_AF-A0A1G8FXJ3-F1
#
_entry.id   AF-A0A1G8FXJ3-F1
#
_cell.length_a   1.000
_cell.length_b   1.000
_cell.length_c   1.000
_cell.angle_alpha   90.00
_cell.angle_beta   90.00
_cell.angle_gamma   90.00
#
_symmetry.space_group_name_H-M   'P 1'
#
loop_
_entity.id
_entity.type
_entity.pdbx_description
1 polymer ?
#
loop_
_entity_poly.entity_id
_entity_poly.type
_entity_poly.pdbx_seq_one_letter_code
_entity_poly.pdbx_strand_id
1 'polypeptide(L)'
;YENAVAERINGILKQEFMIDKYNLDLKIMKQIVKESISIYNELRPHYSNFMLTPNKMHIQSQIKMRTYKTKNTCKKVFASV
;
A
#
# COMPACT_ATOMS: atom_id res chain seq x y z
N TYR A 1 -12.62 -2.20 11.11
CA TYR A 1 -11.27 -1.62 10.91
C TYR A 1 -10.62 -2.13 9.62
N GLU A 2 -10.82 -3.40 9.25
CA GLU A 2 -10.43 -4.01 7.95
C GLU A 2 -10.74 -3.13 6.72
N ASN A 3 -11.89 -2.45 6.74
CA ASN A 3 -12.37 -1.68 5.59
C ASN A 3 -11.49 -0.47 5.24
N ALA A 4 -10.88 0.21 6.23
CA ALA A 4 -10.09 1.41 5.97
C ALA A 4 -8.76 1.10 5.25
N VAL A 5 -8.15 -0.04 5.56
CA VAL A 5 -6.93 -0.50 4.86
C VAL A 5 -7.27 -0.92 3.44
N ALA A 6 -8.39 -1.63 3.25
CA ALA A 6 -8.89 -2.02 1.94
C ALA A 6 -9.23 -0.79 1.08
N GLU A 7 -9.93 0.20 1.63
CA GLU A 7 -10.24 1.46 0.95
C GLU A 7 -8.98 2.22 0.53
N ARG A 8 -7.97 2.26 1.39
CA ARG A 8 -6.67 2.86 1.06
C ARG A 8 -5.99 2.14 -0.11
N ILE A 9 -5.98 0.81 -0.10
CA ILE A 9 -5.41 0.02 -1.20
C ILE A 9 -6.21 0.26 -2.49
N ASN A 10 -7.54 0.25 -2.42
CA ASN A 10 -8.40 0.54 -3.57
C ASN A 10 -8.13 1.94 -4.14
N GLY A 11 -7.94 2.94 -3.28
CA GLY A 11 -7.56 4.29 -3.69
C GLY A 11 -6.22 4.32 -4.44
N ILE A 12 -5.21 3.61 -3.94
CA ILE A 12 -3.90 3.48 -4.61
C ILE A 12 -4.06 2.81 -5.98
N LEU A 13 -4.78 1.69 -6.06
CA LEU A 13 -5.00 0.98 -7.32
C LEU A 13 -5.72 1.85 -8.35
N LYS A 14 -6.76 2.58 -7.93
CA LYS A 14 -7.46 3.53 -8.80
C LYS A 14 -6.54 4.64 -9.31
N GLN A 15 -5.73 5.23 -8.42
CA GLN A 15 -4.83 6.32 -8.78
C GLN A 15 -3.69 5.87 -9.71
N GLU A 16 -3.07 4.71 -9.44
CA GLU A 16 -1.92 4.24 -10.21
C GLU A 16 -2.29 3.69 -11.58
N PHE A 17 -3.44 3.01 -11.68
CA PHE A 17 -3.88 2.36 -12.93
C PHE A 17 -5.01 3.12 -13.64
N MET A 18 -5.44 4.27 -13.10
CA MET A 18 -6.52 5.11 -13.64
C MET A 18 -7.82 4.34 -13.94
N ILE A 19 -8.11 3.32 -13.12
CA ILE A 19 -9.22 2.36 -13.35
C ILE A 19 -10.57 3.06 -13.38
N ASP A 20 -10.70 4.16 -12.63
CA ASP A 20 -11.92 4.94 -12.47
C ASP A 20 -12.08 6.08 -13.50
N LYS A 21 -11.07 6.30 -14.37
CA LYS A 21 -11.15 7.36 -15.40
C LYS A 21 -11.82 6.92 -16.70
N TYR A 22 -11.88 5.61 -16.97
CA TYR A 22 -12.37 5.07 -18.24
C TYR A 22 -13.71 4.36 -18.03
N ASN A 23 -14.69 4.72 -18.85
CA ASN A 23 -15.98 4.03 -18.89
C ASN A 23 -15.87 2.78 -19.77
N LEU A 24 -15.30 1.72 -19.20
CA LEU A 24 -15.07 0.45 -19.89
C LEU A 24 -16.22 -0.53 -19.67
N ASP A 25 -16.37 -1.47 -20.61
CA ASP A 25 -17.23 -2.64 -20.40
C ASP A 25 -16.81 -3.39 -19.13
N LEU A 26 -17.79 -3.87 -18.38
CA LEU A 26 -17.60 -4.59 -17.13
C LEU A 26 -16.65 -5.79 -17.26
N LYS A 27 -16.63 -6.48 -18.41
CA LYS A 27 -15.69 -7.58 -18.69
C LYS A 27 -14.24 -7.08 -18.74
N ILE A 28 -13.99 -5.98 -19.44
CA ILE A 28 -12.66 -5.38 -19.58
C ILE A 28 -12.22 -4.80 -18.24
N MET A 29 -13.11 -4.11 -17.53
CA MET A 29 -12.83 -3.55 -16.21
C MET A 29 -12.43 -4.64 -15.21
N LYS A 30 -13.12 -5.78 -15.19
CA LYS A 30 -12.75 -6.94 -14.34
C LYS A 30 -11.35 -7.46 -14.66
N GLN A 31 -10.99 -7.51 -15.95
CA GLN A 31 -9.66 -7.96 -16.37
C GLN A 31 -8.57 -6.99 -15.89
N ILE A 32 -8.76 -5.68 -16.11
CA ILE A 32 -7.81 -4.65 -15.68
C ILE A 32 -7.65 -4.68 -14.16
N VAL A 33 -8.74 -4.74 -13.40
CA VAL A 33 -8.67 -4.82 -11.93
C VAL A 33 -7.87 -6.04 -11.49
N LYS A 34 -8.08 -7.21 -12.12
CA LYS A 34 -7.33 -8.43 -11.80
C LYS A 34 -5.83 -8.26 -12.08
N GLU A 35 -5.48 -7.67 -13.22
CA GLU A 35 -4.09 -7.40 -13.59
C GLU A 35 -3.43 -6.38 -12.65
N SER A 36 -4.12 -5.28 -12.32
CA SER A 36 -3.65 -4.28 -11.37
C SER A 36 -3.38 -4.88 -9.99
N ILE A 37 -4.25 -5.77 -9.50
CA ILE A 37 -4.04 -6.48 -8.22
C ILE A 37 -2.80 -7.37 -8.30
N SER A 38 -2.62 -8.11 -9.41
CA SER A 38 -1.44 -8.96 -9.62
C SER A 38 -0.15 -8.14 -9.61
N ILE A 39 -0.12 -7.03 -10.36
CA ILE A 39 1.05 -6.13 -10.43
C ILE A 39 1.36 -5.56 -9.05
N TYR A 40 0.35 -5.10 -8.31
CA TYR A 40 0.52 -4.57 -6.96
C TYR A 40 1.11 -5.61 -6.00
N ASN A 41 0.60 -6.85 -6.02
CA ASN A 41 1.01 -7.89 -5.07
C ASN A 41 2.35 -8.55 -5.42
N GLU A 42 2.68 -8.68 -6.70
CA GLU A 42 3.81 -9.50 -7.16
C GLU A 42 4.99 -8.68 -7.68
N LEU A 43 4.74 -7.52 -8.28
CA LEU A 43 5.76 -6.75 -9.01
C LEU A 43 6.10 -5.43 -8.33
N ARG A 44 5.15 -4.77 -7.66
CA ARG A 44 5.33 -3.44 -7.07
C ARG A 44 6.14 -3.52 -5.76
N PRO A 45 7.37 -3.00 -5.69
CA PRO A 45 8.11 -2.92 -4.42
C PRO A 45 7.57 -1.78 -3.55
N HIS A 46 7.44 -2.02 -2.25
CA HIS A 46 6.93 -1.02 -1.30
C HIS A 46 8.04 -0.52 -0.38
N TYR A 47 8.23 0.80 -0.32
CA TYR A 47 9.22 1.41 0.57
C TYR A 47 9.02 1.05 2.05
N SER A 48 7.76 1.03 2.51
CA SER A 48 7.40 0.60 3.86
C SER A 48 7.78 -0.84 4.15
N ASN A 49 7.85 -1.68 3.12
CA ASN A 49 8.17 -3.11 3.18
C ASN A 49 9.63 -3.37 2.77
N PHE A 50 10.53 -2.38 2.96
CA PHE A 50 11.95 -2.50 2.58
C PHE A 50 12.18 -2.86 1.10
N MET A 51 11.34 -2.30 0.21
CA MET A 51 11.34 -2.59 -1.23
C MET A 51 10.98 -4.04 -1.58
N LEU A 52 10.36 -4.79 -0.67
CA LEU A 52 9.72 -6.06 -0.99
C LEU A 52 8.31 -5.82 -1.52
N THR A 53 7.84 -6.77 -2.33
CA THR A 53 6.47 -6.81 -2.82
C THR A 53 5.55 -7.35 -1.72
N PRO A 54 4.24 -7.04 -1.75
CA PRO A 54 3.31 -7.49 -0.71
C PRO A 54 3.33 -8.99 -0.49
N ASN A 55 3.35 -9.80 -1.55
CA ASN A 55 3.42 -11.26 -1.42
C ASN A 55 4.74 -11.72 -0.77
N LYS A 56 5.88 -11.12 -1.17
CA LYS A 56 7.18 -11.45 -0.55
C LYS A 56 7.21 -11.08 0.93
N MET A 57 6.69 -9.91 1.29
CA MET A 57 6.58 -9.43 2.67
C MET A 57 5.68 -10.34 3.51
N HIS A 58 4.58 -10.83 2.94
CA HIS A 58 3.63 -11.70 3.62
C HIS A 58 4.24 -13.07 4.00
N ILE A 59 5.15 -13.59 3.18
CA ILE A 59 5.83 -14.88 3.41
C ILE A 59 6.92 -14.77 4.50
N GLN A 60 7.41 -13.56 4.81
CA GLN A 60 8.48 -13.39 5.80
C GLN A 60 8.04 -13.77 7.22
N SER A 61 8.87 -14.55 7.89
CA SER A 61 8.65 -14.99 9.29
C SER A 61 9.17 -13.98 10.31
N GLN A 62 10.13 -13.14 9.91
CA GLN A 62 10.71 -12.10 10.76
C GLN A 62 10.47 -10.72 10.15
N ILE A 63 9.69 -9.90 10.84
CA ILE A 63 9.28 -8.57 10.39
C ILE A 63 9.89 -7.51 11.30
N LYS A 64 10.80 -6.70 10.74
CA LYS A 64 11.28 -5.50 11.42
C LYS A 64 10.39 -4.33 11.02
N MET A 65 9.45 -3.91 11.86
CA MET A 65 8.57 -2.78 11.51
C MET A 65 9.36 -1.49 11.32
N ARG A 66 9.12 -0.78 10.21
CA ARG A 66 9.58 0.60 10.04
C ARG A 66 8.79 1.51 10.97
N THR A 67 9.50 2.20 11.86
CA THR A 67 8.91 3.25 12.69
C THR A 67 9.06 4.59 12.00
N TYR A 68 8.02 5.41 12.08
CA TYR A 68 8.01 6.77 11.55
C TYR A 68 7.85 7.72 12.74
N LYS A 69 8.65 8.79 12.78
CA LYS A 69 8.54 9.78 13.85
C LYS A 69 7.14 10.39 13.81
N THR A 70 6.40 10.29 14.90
CA THR A 70 5.13 10.99 15.04
C THR A 70 5.41 12.44 15.45
N LYS A 71 4.54 13.38 15.04
CA LYS A 71 4.72 14.82 15.31
C LYS A 71 5.00 15.17 16.78
N ASN A 72 4.64 14.29 17.73
CA ASN A 72 4.80 14.52 19.17
C ASN A 72 6.14 14.06 19.77
N THR A 73 6.99 13.32 19.03
CA THR A 73 8.30 12.89 19.58
C THR A 73 9.34 14.01 19.67
N CYS A 74 9.25 15.07 18.86
CA CYS A 74 10.20 16.19 18.93
C CYS A 74 10.00 17.09 20.17
N LYS A 75 8.82 17.10 20.80
CA LYS A 75 8.54 17.96 21.96
C LYS A 75 9.19 17.47 23.27
N LYS A 76 9.49 16.17 23.37
CA LYS A 76 10.10 15.60 24.60
C LYS A 76 11.62 15.79 24.68
N VAL A 77 12.28 16.12 23.57
CA VAL A 77 13.75 16.27 23.51
C VAL A 77 14.20 17.61 24.11
N PHE A 78 13.33 18.62 24.13
CA PHE A 78 13.62 19.95 24.68
C PHE A 78 13.18 20.15 26.14
N ALA A 79 12.61 19.12 26.78
CA ALA A 79 12.09 19.19 28.15
C ALA A 79 13.08 18.62 29.20
N SER A 80 14.33 18.37 28.81
CA SER A 80 15.37 17.78 29.66
C SER A 80 16.65 18.63 29.71
N VAL A 81 16.49 19.96 29.70
CA VAL A 81 17.54 20.94 30.04
C VAL A 81 17.06 21.76 31.22
#